data_AF-A0A7W9G0J4-F1
#
_entry.id   AF-A0A7W9G0J4-F1
#
_cell.length_a   1.000
_cell.length_b   1.000
_cell.length_c   1.000
_cell.angle_alpha   90.00
_cell.angle_beta   90.00
_cell.angle_gamma   90.00
#
_symmetry.space_group_name_H-M   'P 1'
#
loop_
_entity.id
_entity.type
_entity.pdbx_description
1 polymer ?
#
loop_
_entity_poly.entity_id
_entity_poly.type
_entity_poly.pdbx_seq_one_letter_code
_entity_poly.pdbx_strand_id
1 'polypeptide(L)'
;MGKRSPSGLEFAGAFDIHVTVAASTALERLAPWAARNGGKLTHIVLARGEVPSQPMLTFTGRGTLTGQRAAAAISVNRLRDEGFDVVRVKIEAAPWNDDVPATTEAAAALGACYFEHHAKVTVRDDPAALATIAGRHSAHVSQNARRLRGDGSHERFVTQRCRNVGLPEASRRFDALLEELRSVGFAVLEAEQEFVVHDDNPGIDNGWIEER
;
A
#
# COMPACT_ATOMS: atom_id res chain seq x y z
N MET A 1 34.51 -14.75 2.18
CA MET A 1 34.35 -13.85 1.01
C MET A 1 33.19 -14.39 0.17
N GLY A 2 31.96 -13.99 0.48
CA GLY A 2 30.76 -14.49 -0.20
C GLY A 2 30.66 -13.94 -1.61
N LYS A 3 30.52 -14.82 -2.60
CA LYS A 3 30.30 -14.45 -4.00
C LYS A 3 28.95 -13.71 -4.09
N ARG A 4 28.97 -12.44 -4.49
CA ARG A 4 27.75 -11.72 -4.88
C ARG A 4 27.19 -12.41 -6.13
N SER A 5 25.98 -12.95 -6.02
CA SER A 5 25.22 -13.42 -7.17
C SER A 5 24.92 -12.23 -8.10
N PRO A 6 25.01 -12.40 -9.43
CA PRO A 6 24.83 -11.32 -10.39
C PRO A 6 23.34 -11.06 -10.73
N SER A 7 22.44 -10.99 -9.74
CA SER A 7 20.99 -10.97 -10.00
C SER A 7 20.19 -10.23 -8.92
N GLY A 8 19.54 -9.13 -9.30
CA GLY A 8 18.39 -8.53 -8.59
C GLY A 8 18.63 -8.04 -7.15
N LEU A 9 17.79 -7.12 -6.70
CA LEU A 9 17.61 -6.90 -5.27
C LEU A 9 16.81 -8.10 -4.72
N GLU A 10 17.32 -8.76 -3.70
CA GLU A 10 16.62 -9.86 -3.01
C GLU A 10 16.31 -9.39 -1.59
N PHE A 11 15.07 -9.64 -1.13
CA PHE A 11 14.61 -9.38 0.23
C PHE A 11 14.11 -10.69 0.82
N ALA A 12 14.28 -10.89 2.13
CA ALA A 12 13.71 -12.06 2.82
C ALA A 12 12.89 -11.67 4.06
N GLY A 13 11.85 -12.45 4.35
CA GLY A 13 11.03 -12.27 5.54
C GLY A 13 9.54 -12.38 5.24
N ALA A 14 8.74 -11.46 5.77
CA ALA A 14 7.30 -11.39 5.57
C ALA A 14 6.94 -10.36 4.49
N PHE A 15 5.91 -10.65 3.70
CA PHE A 15 5.48 -9.81 2.60
C PHE A 15 3.96 -9.78 2.46
N ASP A 16 3.47 -8.66 1.94
CA ASP A 16 2.13 -8.53 1.39
C ASP A 16 2.24 -8.33 -0.13
N ILE A 17 1.38 -9.05 -0.87
CA ILE A 17 1.24 -8.96 -2.33
C ILE A 17 -0.12 -8.36 -2.61
N HIS A 18 -0.11 -7.20 -3.25
CA HIS A 18 -1.31 -6.50 -3.67
C HIS A 18 -1.49 -6.65 -5.18
N VAL A 19 -2.66 -7.15 -5.58
CA VAL A 19 -3.07 -7.25 -6.98
C VAL A 19 -4.31 -6.39 -7.20
N THR A 20 -4.15 -5.31 -7.96
CA THR A 20 -5.23 -4.38 -8.30
C THR A 20 -5.84 -4.75 -9.63
N VAL A 21 -7.16 -4.79 -9.70
CA VAL A 21 -7.91 -5.07 -10.94
C VAL A 21 -8.62 -3.81 -11.44
N ALA A 22 -8.91 -3.73 -12.74
CA ALA A 22 -9.66 -2.61 -13.30
C ALA A 22 -11.07 -2.55 -12.70
N ALA A 23 -11.52 -1.35 -12.33
CA ALA A 23 -12.83 -1.11 -11.73
C ALA A 23 -14.02 -1.43 -12.65
N SER A 24 -13.79 -1.50 -13.97
CA SER A 24 -14.76 -1.97 -14.96
C SER A 24 -15.10 -3.46 -14.80
N THR A 25 -14.31 -4.20 -14.00
CA THR A 25 -14.59 -5.60 -13.70
C THR A 25 -15.70 -5.73 -12.65
N ALA A 26 -16.49 -6.79 -12.77
CA ALA A 26 -17.53 -7.20 -11.83
C ALA A 26 -17.00 -7.36 -10.37
N LEU A 27 -17.09 -6.29 -9.59
CA LEU A 27 -16.69 -6.24 -8.17
C LEU A 27 -17.39 -7.31 -7.32
N GLU A 28 -18.63 -7.64 -7.67
CA GLU A 28 -19.43 -8.68 -7.04
C GLU A 28 -18.82 -10.08 -7.16
N ARG A 29 -18.03 -10.33 -8.22
CA ARG A 29 -17.31 -11.60 -8.41
C ARG A 29 -16.00 -11.64 -7.63
N LEU A 30 -15.41 -10.48 -7.34
CA LEU A 30 -14.06 -10.37 -6.76
C LEU A 30 -14.02 -10.77 -5.28
N ALA A 31 -15.06 -10.43 -4.50
CA ALA A 31 -15.12 -10.81 -3.09
C ALA A 31 -15.20 -12.34 -2.88
N PRO A 32 -16.10 -13.08 -3.57
CA PRO A 32 -16.09 -14.54 -3.54
C PRO A 32 -14.78 -15.14 -4.06
N TRP A 33 -14.20 -14.55 -5.11
CA TRP A 33 -12.93 -14.99 -5.66
C TRP A 33 -11.80 -14.91 -4.62
N ALA A 34 -11.69 -13.77 -3.93
CA ALA A 34 -10.70 -13.53 -2.88
C ALA A 34 -10.81 -14.59 -1.78
N ALA A 35 -12.02 -14.82 -1.27
CA ALA A 35 -12.27 -15.75 -0.18
C ALA A 35 -11.86 -17.19 -0.52
N ARG A 36 -12.12 -17.66 -1.75
CA ARG A 36 -11.73 -19.01 -2.20
C ARG A 36 -10.23 -19.17 -2.42
N ASN A 37 -9.52 -18.08 -2.69
CA ASN A 37 -8.09 -18.09 -3.01
C ASN A 37 -7.21 -17.59 -1.85
N GLY A 38 -7.77 -17.40 -0.65
CA GLY A 38 -7.04 -16.95 0.53
C GLY A 38 -6.61 -15.48 0.48
N GLY A 39 -7.25 -14.66 -0.36
CA GLY A 39 -7.00 -13.22 -0.47
C GLY A 39 -8.00 -12.39 0.31
N LYS A 40 -7.58 -11.19 0.74
CA LYS A 40 -8.43 -10.16 1.33
C LYS A 40 -8.76 -9.10 0.28
N LEU A 41 -10.04 -8.79 0.08
CA LEU A 41 -10.46 -7.70 -0.82
C LEU A 41 -10.63 -6.38 -0.07
N THR A 42 -9.88 -5.38 -0.51
CA THR A 42 -10.06 -3.96 -0.18
C THR A 42 -10.49 -3.21 -1.44
N HIS A 43 -11.36 -2.21 -1.32
CA HIS A 43 -11.70 -1.35 -2.47
C HIS A 43 -11.37 0.09 -2.12
N ILE A 44 -10.20 0.54 -2.57
CA ILE A 44 -9.73 1.89 -2.35
C ILE A 44 -10.42 2.82 -3.36
N VAL A 45 -11.01 3.90 -2.85
CA VAL A 45 -11.55 4.98 -3.66
C VAL A 45 -10.82 6.27 -3.31
N LEU A 46 -10.20 6.88 -4.31
CA LEU A 46 -9.44 8.12 -4.22
C LEU A 46 -10.38 9.31 -4.37
N ALA A 47 -10.05 10.43 -3.72
CA ALA A 47 -10.83 11.67 -3.86
C ALA A 47 -10.63 12.36 -5.23
N ARG A 48 -9.54 12.02 -5.93
CA ARG A 48 -9.12 12.54 -7.24
C ARG A 48 -8.15 11.56 -7.89
N GLY A 49 -7.76 11.83 -9.13
CA GLY A 49 -6.77 11.03 -9.88
C GLY A 49 -7.38 10.38 -11.11
N GLU A 50 -6.51 9.86 -11.98
CA GLU A 50 -6.90 9.25 -13.26
C GLU A 50 -7.63 7.92 -13.07
N VAL A 51 -7.22 7.13 -12.05
CA VAL A 51 -7.83 5.83 -11.72
C VAL A 51 -8.34 5.85 -10.27
N PRO A 52 -9.48 6.52 -10.00
CA PRO A 52 -9.94 6.77 -8.64
C PRO A 52 -10.52 5.54 -7.94
N SER A 53 -10.92 4.50 -8.68
CA SER A 53 -11.49 3.27 -8.12
C SER A 53 -10.49 2.13 -8.28
N GLN A 54 -9.97 1.63 -7.16
CA GLN A 54 -8.92 0.61 -7.13
C GLN A 54 -9.33 -0.57 -6.23
N PRO A 55 -10.03 -1.58 -6.79
CA PRO A 55 -10.26 -2.86 -6.14
C PRO A 55 -8.95 -3.65 -6.05
N MET A 56 -8.54 -4.00 -4.84
CA MET A 56 -7.22 -4.55 -4.54
C MET A 56 -7.34 -5.81 -3.67
N LEU A 57 -6.72 -6.89 -4.15
CA LEU A 57 -6.59 -8.15 -3.43
C LEU A 57 -5.24 -8.18 -2.72
N THR A 58 -5.24 -8.49 -1.42
CA THR A 58 -4.04 -8.68 -0.62
C THR A 58 -3.83 -10.16 -0.32
N PHE A 59 -2.63 -10.66 -0.53
CA PHE A 59 -2.17 -11.98 -0.11
C PHE A 59 -0.92 -11.83 0.75
N THR A 60 -0.87 -12.51 1.89
CA THR A 60 0.30 -12.47 2.77
C THR A 60 1.19 -13.68 2.52
N GLY A 61 2.51 -13.49 2.65
CA GLY A 61 3.50 -14.52 2.32
C GLY A 61 4.77 -14.38 3.15
N ARG A 62 5.57 -15.45 3.16
CA ARG A 62 6.91 -15.47 3.73
C ARG A 62 7.89 -16.12 2.77
N GLY A 63 9.16 -15.77 2.88
CA GLY A 63 10.23 -16.35 2.07
C GLY A 63 11.09 -15.25 1.45
N THR A 64 11.33 -15.35 0.15
CA THR A 64 12.17 -14.41 -0.61
C THR A 64 11.33 -13.58 -1.59
N LEU A 65 11.82 -12.41 -2.00
CA LEU A 65 11.18 -11.56 -3.02
C LEU A 65 11.00 -12.33 -4.34
N THR A 66 12.00 -13.11 -4.75
CA THR A 66 11.87 -13.98 -5.92
C THR A 66 10.69 -14.96 -5.77
N GLY A 67 10.51 -15.56 -4.59
CA GLY A 67 9.37 -16.40 -4.29
C GLY A 67 8.04 -15.65 -4.33
N GLN A 68 8.00 -14.42 -3.79
CA GLN A 68 6.79 -13.60 -3.82
C GLN A 68 6.42 -13.15 -5.23
N ARG A 69 7.39 -12.84 -6.09
CA ARG A 69 7.15 -12.56 -7.52
C ARG A 69 6.54 -13.75 -8.23
N ALA A 70 7.00 -14.96 -7.95
CA ALA A 70 6.41 -16.18 -8.49
C ALA A 70 4.97 -16.39 -7.98
N ALA A 71 4.73 -16.17 -6.68
CA ALA A 71 3.39 -16.24 -6.09
C ALA A 71 2.44 -15.19 -6.71
N ALA A 72 2.90 -13.95 -6.88
CA ALA A 72 2.15 -12.89 -7.55
C ALA A 72 1.79 -13.28 -8.98
N ALA A 73 2.74 -13.80 -9.76
CA ALA A 73 2.48 -14.26 -11.13
C ALA A 73 1.42 -15.37 -11.19
N ILE A 74 1.43 -16.32 -10.25
CA ILE A 74 0.39 -17.36 -10.15
C ILE A 74 -0.98 -16.72 -9.88
N SER A 75 -1.08 -15.81 -8.93
CA SER A 75 -2.34 -15.11 -8.62
C SER A 75 -2.86 -14.29 -9.79
N VAL A 76 -1.97 -13.58 -10.49
CA VAL A 76 -2.29 -12.80 -11.70
C VAL A 76 -2.84 -13.70 -12.81
N ASN A 77 -2.20 -14.85 -13.07
CA ASN A 77 -2.67 -15.78 -14.09
C ASN A 77 -4.06 -16.32 -13.75
N ARG A 78 -4.31 -16.73 -12.50
CA ARG A 78 -5.64 -17.19 -12.07
C ARG A 78 -6.73 -16.13 -12.23
N LEU A 79 -6.42 -14.87 -11.91
CA LEU A 79 -7.34 -13.74 -12.12
C LEU A 79 -7.66 -13.56 -13.60
N ARG A 80 -6.63 -13.57 -14.45
CA ARG A 80 -6.79 -13.42 -15.91
C ARG A 80 -7.57 -14.58 -16.53
N ASP A 81 -7.32 -15.81 -16.08
CA ASP A 81 -8.06 -17.01 -16.52
C ASP A 81 -9.55 -16.94 -16.17
N GLU A 82 -9.91 -16.22 -15.09
CA GLU A 82 -11.30 -15.96 -14.71
C GLU A 82 -11.86 -14.64 -15.31
N GLY A 83 -11.11 -13.99 -16.19
CA GLY A 83 -11.53 -12.81 -16.94
C GLY A 83 -11.43 -11.49 -16.17
N PHE A 84 -10.62 -11.42 -15.11
CA PHE A 84 -10.30 -10.16 -14.44
C PHE A 84 -9.16 -9.44 -15.16
N ASP A 85 -9.30 -8.13 -15.35
CA ASP A 85 -8.23 -7.29 -15.88
C ASP A 85 -7.33 -6.81 -14.73
N VAL A 86 -6.09 -7.30 -14.67
CA VAL A 86 -5.11 -6.94 -13.64
C VAL A 86 -4.29 -5.75 -14.12
N VAL A 87 -4.33 -4.66 -13.36
CA VAL A 87 -3.75 -3.37 -13.74
C VAL A 87 -2.53 -2.96 -12.92
N ARG A 88 -2.29 -3.60 -11.76
CA ARG A 88 -1.08 -3.37 -10.94
C ARG A 88 -0.79 -4.56 -10.03
N VAL A 89 0.48 -4.83 -9.82
CA VAL A 89 1.03 -5.69 -8.78
C VAL A 89 2.01 -4.88 -7.94
N LYS A 90 1.78 -4.86 -6.63
CA LYS A 90 2.71 -4.30 -5.64
C LYS A 90 3.12 -5.41 -4.67
N ILE A 91 4.40 -5.47 -4.32
CA ILE A 91 4.93 -6.38 -3.30
C ILE A 91 5.62 -5.53 -2.24
N GLU A 92 5.20 -5.73 -1.01
CA GLU A 92 5.60 -4.94 0.15
C GLU A 92 6.27 -5.86 1.16
N ALA A 93 7.49 -5.52 1.53
CA ALA A 93 8.23 -6.18 2.60
C ALA A 93 7.82 -5.56 3.94
N ALA A 94 7.65 -6.41 4.96
CA ALA A 94 7.50 -5.93 6.32
C ALA A 94 8.74 -5.13 6.74
N PRO A 95 8.59 -4.08 7.57
CA PRO A 95 9.66 -3.13 7.89
C PRO A 95 10.76 -3.75 8.77
N TRP A 96 10.50 -4.91 9.37
CA TRP A 96 11.46 -5.70 10.15
C TRP A 96 12.18 -6.79 9.34
N ASN A 97 12.01 -6.83 8.01
CA ASN A 97 12.81 -7.70 7.16
C ASN A 97 14.27 -7.20 7.11
N ASP A 98 15.23 -8.13 7.09
CA ASP A 98 16.66 -7.84 7.28
C ASP A 98 17.24 -6.87 6.21
N ASP A 99 16.71 -6.91 4.99
CA ASP A 99 17.21 -6.15 3.84
C ASP A 99 16.55 -4.76 3.69
N VAL A 100 15.67 -4.36 4.61
CA VAL A 100 15.03 -3.03 4.62
C VAL A 100 16.08 -1.97 4.97
N PRO A 101 16.22 -0.88 4.19
CA PRO A 101 17.33 0.05 4.34
C PRO A 101 17.24 0.86 5.64
N ALA A 102 18.30 0.84 6.43
CA ALA A 102 18.40 1.64 7.66
C ALA A 102 18.89 3.08 7.43
N THR A 103 19.50 3.38 6.27
CA THR A 103 20.07 4.71 5.97
C THR A 103 19.58 5.25 4.63
N THR A 104 19.72 6.57 4.44
CA THR A 104 19.42 7.27 3.19
C THR A 104 20.25 6.74 2.02
N GLU A 105 21.55 6.48 2.25
CA GLU A 105 22.46 5.98 1.21
C GLU A 105 22.06 4.56 0.77
N ALA A 106 21.70 3.70 1.74
CA ALA A 106 21.20 2.37 1.46
C ALA A 106 19.88 2.43 0.68
N ALA A 107 18.94 3.29 1.09
CA ALA A 107 17.66 3.46 0.41
C ALA A 107 17.84 3.97 -1.03
N ALA A 108 18.69 4.98 -1.24
CA ALA A 108 18.96 5.54 -2.56
C ALA A 108 19.57 4.49 -3.53
N ALA A 109 20.37 3.55 -3.01
CA ALA A 109 20.95 2.48 -3.82
C ALA A 109 19.92 1.45 -4.32
N LEU A 110 18.73 1.38 -3.71
CA LEU A 110 17.63 0.47 -4.09
C LEU A 110 16.74 1.03 -5.20
N GLY A 111 16.96 2.28 -5.62
CA GLY A 111 16.28 2.91 -6.75
C GLY A 111 14.80 3.15 -6.50
N ALA A 112 13.94 2.34 -7.14
CA ALA A 112 12.50 2.56 -7.15
C ALA A 112 11.78 2.17 -5.84
N CYS A 113 12.47 1.52 -4.90
CA CYS A 113 11.90 1.08 -3.63
C CYS A 113 11.63 2.26 -2.69
N TYR A 114 10.61 2.15 -1.83
CA TYR A 114 10.24 3.24 -0.92
C TYR A 114 9.44 2.73 0.28
N PHE A 115 9.44 3.49 1.36
CA PHE A 115 8.54 3.23 2.49
C PHE A 115 7.14 3.75 2.18
N GLU A 116 6.12 2.93 2.43
CA GLU A 116 4.72 3.33 2.37
C GLU A 116 4.08 3.10 3.75
N HIS A 117 3.36 4.10 4.24
CA HIS A 117 2.68 4.04 5.52
C HIS A 117 1.18 4.19 5.31
N HIS A 118 0.39 3.47 6.09
CA HIS A 118 -1.06 3.55 6.08
C HIS A 118 -1.58 3.77 7.49
N ALA A 119 -2.31 4.87 7.70
CA ALA A 119 -3.10 5.06 8.91
C ALA A 119 -4.60 4.94 8.58
N LYS A 120 -5.31 4.07 9.28
CA LYS A 120 -6.77 3.99 9.22
C LYS A 120 -7.38 4.91 10.25
N VAL A 121 -8.20 5.85 9.80
CA VAL A 121 -8.79 6.90 10.63
C VAL A 121 -10.31 6.84 10.55
N THR A 122 -11.00 7.02 11.68
CA THR A 122 -12.45 7.25 11.69
C THR A 122 -12.75 8.74 11.55
N VAL A 123 -13.64 9.10 10.63
CA VAL A 123 -14.10 10.47 10.41
C VAL A 123 -15.63 10.51 10.55
N ARG A 124 -16.17 11.47 11.31
CA ARG A 124 -17.63 11.65 11.46
C ARG A 124 -18.21 12.66 10.47
N ASP A 125 -17.45 13.70 10.15
CA ASP A 125 -17.89 14.82 9.33
C ASP A 125 -17.06 14.94 8.02
N ASP A 126 -16.96 16.15 7.46
CA ASP A 126 -16.19 16.45 6.26
C ASP A 126 -14.70 16.05 6.41
N PRO A 127 -14.15 15.21 5.49
CA PRO A 127 -12.74 14.84 5.51
C PRO A 127 -11.77 15.98 5.16
N ALA A 128 -12.23 17.21 4.86
CA ALA A 128 -11.35 18.34 4.51
C ALA A 128 -10.26 18.63 5.57
N ALA A 129 -10.60 18.55 6.86
CA ALA A 129 -9.61 18.70 7.93
C ALA A 129 -8.56 17.58 7.90
N LEU A 130 -8.98 16.33 7.67
CA LEU A 130 -8.08 15.18 7.53
C LEU A 130 -7.15 15.35 6.32
N ALA A 131 -7.69 15.79 5.18
CA ALA A 131 -6.91 16.03 3.97
C ALA A 131 -5.89 17.16 4.15
N THR A 132 -6.23 18.20 4.92
CA THR A 132 -5.32 19.30 5.24
C THR A 132 -4.13 18.82 6.08
N ILE A 133 -4.37 18.03 7.13
CA ILE A 133 -3.30 17.45 7.96
C ILE A 133 -2.46 16.50 7.11
N ALA A 134 -3.09 15.58 6.37
CA ALA A 134 -2.39 14.64 5.51
C ALA A 134 -1.45 15.36 4.53
N GLY A 135 -1.93 16.43 3.87
CA GLY A 135 -1.12 17.22 2.94
C GLY A 135 0.13 17.86 3.55
N ARG A 136 0.10 18.27 4.83
CA ARG A 136 1.29 18.80 5.54
C ARG A 136 2.39 17.76 5.72
N HIS A 137 1.99 16.49 5.80
CA HIS A 137 2.88 15.34 5.96
C HIS A 137 3.18 14.61 4.66
N SER A 138 2.90 15.23 3.50
CA SER A 138 3.01 14.59 2.18
C SER A 138 2.25 13.25 2.12
N ALA A 139 1.09 13.22 2.78
CA ALA A 139 0.21 12.08 2.86
C ALA A 139 -1.13 12.37 2.17
N HIS A 140 -1.82 11.31 1.76
CA HIS A 140 -2.96 11.39 0.87
C HIS A 140 -4.13 10.57 1.43
N VAL A 141 -5.33 11.18 1.38
CA VAL A 141 -6.54 10.55 1.90
C VAL A 141 -7.24 9.74 0.81
N SER A 142 -7.67 8.54 1.17
CA SER A 142 -8.58 7.70 0.39
C SER A 142 -9.62 7.06 1.29
N GLN A 143 -10.62 6.40 0.71
CA GLN A 143 -11.66 5.68 1.46
C GLN A 143 -11.74 4.21 1.05
N ASN A 144 -12.26 3.37 1.94
CA ASN A 144 -12.64 2.00 1.59
C ASN A 144 -14.13 1.94 1.25
N ALA A 145 -14.49 1.74 -0.02
CA ALA A 145 -15.88 1.69 -0.46
C ALA A 145 -16.69 0.55 0.19
N ARG A 146 -16.02 -0.46 0.76
CA ARG A 146 -16.69 -1.59 1.43
C ARG A 146 -17.04 -1.32 2.89
N ARG A 147 -16.64 -0.18 3.46
CA ARG A 147 -16.81 0.11 4.90
C ARG A 147 -17.54 1.43 5.12
N LEU A 148 -18.87 1.36 5.09
CA LEU A 148 -19.75 2.39 5.62
C LEU A 148 -20.14 2.00 7.05
N ARG A 149 -19.95 2.89 8.03
CA ARG A 149 -20.42 2.61 9.40
C ARG A 149 -21.85 3.14 9.56
N GLY A 150 -22.66 2.39 10.30
CA GLY A 150 -24.07 2.72 10.53
C GLY A 150 -24.31 3.90 11.46
N ASP A 151 -23.27 4.42 12.11
CA ASP A 151 -23.31 5.56 13.04
C ASP A 151 -23.05 6.92 12.35
N GLY A 152 -23.01 6.95 11.01
CA GLY A 152 -22.69 8.15 10.22
C GLY A 152 -21.19 8.44 10.13
N SER A 153 -20.34 7.63 10.75
CA SER A 153 -18.89 7.73 10.57
C SER A 153 -18.39 6.92 9.37
N HIS A 154 -17.22 7.29 8.87
CA HIS A 154 -16.59 6.62 7.73
C HIS A 154 -15.11 6.36 8.01
N GLU A 155 -14.63 5.21 7.53
CA GLU A 155 -13.20 4.91 7.58
C GLU A 155 -12.48 5.58 6.39
N ARG A 156 -11.35 6.19 6.70
CA ARG A 156 -10.43 6.78 5.72
C ARG A 156 -9.05 6.16 5.91
N PHE A 157 -8.34 6.00 4.81
CA PHE A 157 -6.92 5.71 4.83
C PHE A 157 -6.14 7.00 4.60
N VAL A 158 -5.07 7.18 5.34
CA VAL A 158 -4.06 8.21 5.11
C VAL A 158 -2.79 7.50 4.70
N THR A 159 -2.36 7.70 3.46
CA THR A 159 -1.20 7.02 2.87
C THR A 159 -0.03 7.99 2.72
N GLN A 160 1.14 7.67 3.26
CA GLN A 160 2.36 8.49 3.17
C GLN A 160 3.45 7.69 2.46
N ARG A 161 4.09 8.29 1.46
CA ARG A 161 5.27 7.70 0.79
C ARG A 161 6.54 8.42 1.20
N CYS A 162 7.57 7.63 1.50
CA CYS A 162 8.88 8.10 1.94
C CYS A 162 9.94 7.47 1.02
N ARG A 163 10.38 8.22 0.01
CA ARG A 163 11.46 7.82 -0.90
C ARG A 163 12.82 8.23 -0.36
N ASN A 164 13.86 7.49 -0.73
CA ASN A 164 15.27 7.84 -0.47
C ASN A 164 15.57 8.18 1.00
N VAL A 165 14.91 7.52 1.95
CA VAL A 165 15.19 7.64 3.38
C VAL A 165 15.32 6.27 3.99
N GLY A 166 16.12 6.16 5.04
CA GLY A 166 16.20 4.94 5.85
C GLY A 166 15.00 4.78 6.78
N LEU A 167 14.82 3.55 7.27
CA LEU A 167 13.77 3.14 8.20
C LEU A 167 13.56 4.11 9.38
N PRO A 168 14.61 4.59 10.10
CA PRO A 168 14.40 5.49 11.24
C PRO A 168 13.76 6.83 10.85
N GLU A 169 14.14 7.39 9.70
CA GLU A 169 13.57 8.66 9.22
C GLU A 169 12.15 8.47 8.67
N ALA A 170 11.90 7.36 7.97
CA ALA A 170 10.54 7.00 7.55
C ALA A 170 9.61 6.87 8.78
N SER A 171 10.02 6.12 9.80
CA SER A 171 9.23 5.98 11.03
C SER A 171 9.03 7.31 11.75
N ARG A 172 10.05 8.16 11.86
CA ARG A 172 9.92 9.50 12.47
C ARG A 172 8.88 10.37 11.74
N ARG A 173 8.84 10.31 10.41
CA ARG A 173 7.83 11.04 9.60
C ARG A 173 6.44 10.48 9.81
N PHE A 174 6.31 9.16 9.98
CA PHE A 174 5.02 8.54 10.25
C PHE A 174 4.51 8.89 11.64
N ASP A 175 5.39 8.82 12.65
CA ASP A 175 5.05 9.18 14.03
C ASP A 175 4.58 10.63 14.13
N ALA A 176 5.23 11.56 13.43
CA ALA A 176 4.80 12.96 13.36
C ALA A 176 3.39 13.12 12.76
N LEU A 177 3.07 12.38 11.70
CA LEU A 177 1.72 12.34 11.12
C LEU A 177 0.69 11.79 12.13
N LEU A 178 1.01 10.66 12.77
CA LEU A 178 0.12 10.02 13.74
C LEU A 178 -0.12 10.90 14.97
N GLU A 179 0.90 11.61 15.43
CA GLU A 179 0.82 12.57 16.54
C GLU A 179 -0.11 13.74 16.18
N GLU A 180 0.07 14.37 15.01
CA GLU A 180 -0.79 15.48 14.60
C GLU A 180 -2.25 15.03 14.44
N LEU A 181 -2.50 13.88 13.81
CA LEU A 181 -3.84 13.30 13.70
C LEU A 181 -4.52 13.14 15.07
N ARG A 182 -3.80 12.55 16.04
CA ARG A 182 -4.32 12.34 17.40
C ARG A 182 -4.52 13.66 18.14
N SER A 183 -3.63 14.63 17.98
CA SER A 183 -3.71 15.94 18.65
C SER A 183 -4.95 16.74 18.25
N VAL A 184 -5.43 16.55 17.01
CA VAL A 184 -6.64 17.19 16.47
C VAL A 184 -7.90 16.34 16.75
N GLY A 185 -7.76 15.21 17.43
CA GLY A 185 -8.87 14.37 17.89
C GLY A 185 -9.31 13.28 16.91
N PHE A 186 -8.53 13.00 15.85
CA PHE A 186 -8.81 11.87 14.97
C PHE A 186 -8.52 10.54 15.66
N ALA A 187 -9.46 9.60 15.57
CA ALA A 187 -9.27 8.24 16.06
C ALA A 187 -8.51 7.40 15.01
N VAL A 188 -7.22 7.16 15.26
CA VAL A 188 -6.41 6.22 14.49
C VAL A 188 -6.70 4.80 14.97
N LEU A 189 -7.29 3.99 14.11
CA LEU A 189 -7.68 2.61 14.40
C LEU A 189 -6.57 1.60 14.16
N GLU A 190 -5.73 1.88 13.16
CA GLU A 190 -4.66 0.99 12.70
C GLU A 190 -3.58 1.85 12.05
N ALA A 191 -2.33 1.45 12.21
CA ALA A 191 -1.17 2.08 11.60
C ALA A 191 -0.24 0.98 11.11
N GLU A 192 0.07 1.00 9.83
CA GLU A 192 0.91 0.02 9.15
C GLU A 192 2.06 0.79 8.47
N GLN A 193 3.25 0.19 8.52
CA GLN A 193 4.43 0.69 7.85
C GLN A 193 4.99 -0.48 7.05
N GLU A 194 5.30 -0.24 5.79
CA GLU A 194 5.74 -1.26 4.85
C GLU A 194 6.83 -0.69 3.93
N PHE A 195 7.58 -1.58 3.29
CA PHE A 195 8.63 -1.22 2.34
C PHE A 195 8.31 -1.80 0.96
N VAL A 196 7.96 -0.95 0.01
CA VAL A 196 7.63 -1.34 -1.36
C VAL A 196 8.89 -1.77 -2.09
N VAL A 197 8.95 -3.06 -2.44
CA VAL A 197 10.10 -3.70 -3.11
C VAL A 197 9.80 -4.05 -4.58
N HIS A 198 8.53 -3.98 -4.97
CA HIS A 198 8.10 -4.09 -6.36
C HIS A 198 6.79 -3.35 -6.55
N ASP A 199 6.70 -2.59 -7.63
CA ASP A 199 5.49 -1.95 -8.12
C ASP A 199 5.59 -1.86 -9.64
N ASP A 200 4.73 -2.56 -10.37
CA ASP A 200 4.80 -2.65 -11.83
C ASP A 200 4.04 -1.52 -12.55
N ASN A 201 3.21 -0.75 -11.83
CA ASN A 201 2.41 0.33 -12.42
C ASN A 201 2.10 1.44 -11.40
N PRO A 202 3.11 2.21 -10.96
CA PRO A 202 2.89 3.34 -10.05
C PRO A 202 1.99 4.43 -10.65
N GLY A 203 1.86 4.50 -11.99
CA GLY A 203 1.06 5.49 -12.70
C GLY A 203 -0.44 5.42 -12.43
N ILE A 204 -0.95 4.33 -11.83
CA ILE A 204 -2.36 4.26 -11.39
C ILE A 204 -2.71 5.34 -10.36
N ASP A 205 -1.70 5.89 -9.67
CA ASP A 205 -1.87 6.94 -8.66
C ASP A 205 -1.69 8.36 -9.23
N ASN A 206 -1.54 8.50 -10.55
CA ASN A 206 -1.42 9.80 -11.22
C ASN A 206 -2.61 10.71 -10.92
N GLY A 207 -2.31 11.96 -10.58
CA GLY A 207 -3.29 12.97 -10.17
C GLY A 207 -3.82 12.78 -8.74
N TRP A 208 -3.48 11.70 -8.05
CA TRP A 208 -3.76 11.52 -6.61
C TRP A 208 -2.54 11.81 -5.75
N ILE A 209 -1.42 11.15 -6.01
CA ILE A 209 -0.14 11.44 -5.36
C ILE A 209 0.69 12.29 -6.31
N GLU A 210 1.05 13.49 -5.85
CA GLU A 210 2.09 14.31 -6.47
C GLU A 210 3.31 14.19 -5.58
N GLU A 211 4.30 13.41 -6.03
CA GLU A 211 5.54 13.25 -5.27
C GLU A 211 6.31 14.58 -5.32
N ARG A 212 6.59 15.15 -4.14
CA ARG A 212 7.41 16.36 -3.97
C ARG A 212 8.80 16.00 -3.48
#